data_AF-A0A2E8TJQ6-F1
#
_entry.id   AF-A0A2E8TJQ6-F1
#
_cell.length_a   1.000
_cell.length_b   1.000
_cell.length_c   1.000
_cell.angle_alpha   90.00
_cell.angle_beta   90.00
_cell.angle_gamma   90.00
#
_symmetry.space_group_name_H-M   'P 1'
#
loop_
_entity.id
_entity.type
_entity.pdbx_description
1 polymer ?
#
loop_
_entity_poly.entity_id
_entity_poly.type
_entity_poly.pdbx_seq_one_letter_code
_entity_poly.pdbx_strand_id
1 'polypeptide(L)'
;MEIILLAIIFIVFIALNYSDDKYLTKDNYNIHLEQLNNSMLEYKDIFRYYHENDIKSDIEKYLSEIKYFSPLSFAEEKKLAYDIQNGKEGAKEDALEKLTKANLGKVVLIINEINSHLHPELINVGNYALIEAAKKYDSKSTFMQFARPYIIKNVKEAIAENSSFKQPYKSIRKRICGTCLVNRKHKT
;
A
#
# COMPACT_ATOMS: atom_id res chain seq x y z
N MET A 1 5.96 14.53 43.52
CA MET A 1 6.42 15.35 42.39
C MET A 1 7.41 14.63 41.49
N GLU A 2 8.25 13.73 42.01
CA GLU A 2 9.25 13.00 41.21
C GLU A 2 8.66 12.05 40.15
N ILE A 3 7.56 11.34 40.44
CA ILE A 3 6.93 10.44 39.45
C ILE A 3 6.36 11.21 38.25
N ILE A 4 5.76 12.38 38.50
CA ILE A 4 5.23 13.24 37.43
C ILE A 4 6.37 13.80 36.59
N LEU A 5 7.48 14.20 37.23
CA LEU A 5 8.67 14.68 36.52
C LEU A 5 9.31 13.57 35.67
N LEU A 6 9.38 12.34 36.19
CA LEU A 6 9.87 11.18 35.44
C LEU A 6 8.93 10.78 34.30
N ALA A 7 7.62 10.89 34.48
CA ALA A 7 6.65 10.66 33.41
C ALA A 7 6.75 11.74 32.32
N ILE A 8 6.94 13.01 32.69
CA ILE A 8 7.17 14.10 31.74
C ILE A 8 8.50 13.91 31.02
N ILE A 9 9.56 13.54 31.73
CA ILE A 9 10.87 13.25 31.13
C ILE A 9 10.77 12.03 30.21
N PHE A 10 10.00 11.00 30.55
CA PHE A 10 9.78 9.84 29.69
C PHE A 10 8.93 10.18 28.47
N ILE A 11 7.90 11.02 28.60
CA ILE A 11 7.10 11.52 27.48
C ILE A 11 7.92 12.43 26.57
N VAL A 12 8.75 13.30 27.13
CA VAL A 12 9.68 14.17 26.39
C VAL A 12 10.79 13.34 25.76
N PHE A 13 11.29 12.30 26.43
CA PHE A 13 12.26 11.36 25.88
C PHE A 13 11.67 10.55 24.73
N ILE A 14 10.42 10.08 24.85
CA ILE A 14 9.68 9.51 23.73
C ILE A 14 9.52 10.55 22.63
N ALA A 15 9.04 11.77 22.91
CA ALA A 15 8.82 12.80 21.89
C ALA A 15 10.11 13.27 21.19
N LEU A 16 11.26 13.28 21.89
CA LEU A 16 12.56 13.67 21.34
C LEU A 16 13.27 12.52 20.61
N ASN A 17 13.03 11.24 21.00
CA ASN A 17 13.54 10.07 20.28
C ASN A 17 12.54 9.54 19.23
N TYR A 18 11.30 10.03 19.23
CA TYR A 18 10.38 9.96 18.11
C TYR A 18 10.68 11.13 17.18
N SER A 19 11.93 11.20 16.74
CA SER A 19 12.31 11.99 15.58
C SER A 19 11.61 11.38 14.39
N ASP A 20 10.57 12.04 13.88
CA ASP A 20 9.96 11.72 12.60
C ASP A 20 10.89 12.18 11.46
N ASP A 21 12.16 11.74 11.52
CA ASP A 21 13.22 11.94 10.52
C ASP A 21 13.08 10.93 9.37
N LYS A 22 11.85 10.52 9.06
CA LYS A 22 11.52 9.64 7.93
C LYS A 22 10.69 10.32 6.85
N TYR A 23 10.51 11.63 6.90
CA TYR A 23 10.12 12.36 5.70
C TYR A 23 11.37 12.58 4.85
N LEU A 24 11.39 11.96 3.67
CA LEU A 24 12.26 12.34 2.57
C LEU A 24 12.39 13.87 2.53
N THR A 25 13.61 14.40 2.64
CA THR A 25 13.91 15.82 2.43
C THR A 25 13.16 16.31 1.19
N LYS A 26 12.62 17.53 1.21
CA LYS A 26 11.77 18.10 0.14
C LYS A 26 12.32 17.88 -1.27
N ASP A 27 13.64 17.86 -1.43
CA ASP A 27 14.34 17.60 -2.70
C ASP A 27 14.31 16.11 -3.14
N ASN A 28 14.72 15.16 -2.28
CA ASN A 28 14.61 13.71 -2.55
C ASN A 28 13.18 13.26 -2.82
N TYR A 29 12.23 13.95 -2.24
CA TYR A 29 10.81 13.69 -2.38
C TYR A 29 10.27 14.10 -3.75
N ASN A 30 10.59 15.33 -4.21
CA ASN A 30 10.20 15.80 -5.53
C ASN A 30 10.78 14.91 -6.65
N ILE A 31 12.00 14.42 -6.46
CA ILE A 31 12.63 13.42 -7.34
C ILE A 31 11.84 12.11 -7.34
N HIS A 32 11.43 11.59 -6.17
CA HIS A 32 10.60 10.38 -6.11
C HIS A 32 9.20 10.55 -6.67
N LEU A 33 8.61 11.74 -6.59
CA LEU A 33 7.33 12.06 -7.22
C LEU A 33 7.41 12.12 -8.74
N GLU A 34 8.48 12.69 -9.26
CA GLU A 34 8.75 12.73 -10.69
C GLU A 34 9.01 11.32 -11.22
N GLN A 35 9.69 10.47 -10.43
CA GLN A 35 9.83 9.03 -10.70
C GLN A 35 8.47 8.29 -10.64
N LEU A 36 7.60 8.59 -9.67
CA LEU A 36 6.23 8.04 -9.58
C LEU A 36 5.28 8.51 -10.69
N ASN A 37 5.59 9.61 -11.38
CA ASN A 37 4.83 9.99 -12.57
C ASN A 37 5.37 9.28 -13.82
N ASN A 38 6.69 9.03 -13.88
CA ASN A 38 7.32 8.18 -14.89
C ASN A 38 6.96 6.69 -14.74
N SER A 39 6.49 6.26 -13.57
CA SER A 39 6.16 4.88 -13.21
C SER A 39 4.90 4.30 -13.89
N MET A 40 4.17 5.06 -14.71
CA MET A 40 3.08 4.51 -15.51
C MET A 40 3.59 3.49 -16.54
N LEU A 41 4.85 3.62 -16.98
CA LEU A 41 5.55 2.62 -17.78
C LEU A 41 5.87 1.35 -16.96
N GLU A 42 6.37 1.52 -15.73
CA GLU A 42 6.68 0.42 -14.82
C GLU A 42 5.44 -0.40 -14.44
N TYR A 43 4.28 0.24 -14.25
CA TYR A 43 3.04 -0.46 -13.95
C TYR A 43 2.60 -1.41 -15.08
N LYS A 44 2.81 -1.02 -16.35
CA LYS A 44 2.54 -1.90 -17.51
C LYS A 44 3.46 -3.10 -17.54
N ASP A 45 4.72 -2.92 -17.15
CA ASP A 45 5.69 -4.01 -17.11
C ASP A 45 5.40 -5.00 -15.98
N ILE A 46 4.96 -4.51 -14.82
CA ILE A 46 4.45 -5.36 -13.72
C ILE A 46 3.24 -6.17 -14.22
N PHE A 47 2.26 -5.51 -14.83
CA PHE A 47 1.08 -6.20 -15.36
C PHE A 47 1.46 -7.27 -16.40
N ARG A 48 2.39 -6.94 -17.32
CA ARG A 48 2.91 -7.87 -18.33
C ARG A 48 3.57 -9.09 -17.68
N TYR A 49 4.44 -8.88 -16.68
CA TYR A 49 5.11 -9.96 -15.97
C TYR A 49 4.13 -10.97 -15.34
N TYR A 50 3.08 -10.48 -14.66
CA TYR A 50 2.09 -11.36 -14.03
C TYR A 50 1.25 -12.13 -15.07
N HIS A 51 0.94 -11.49 -16.20
CA HIS A 51 0.22 -12.11 -17.31
C HIS A 51 1.04 -13.19 -18.02
N GLU A 52 2.31 -12.92 -18.33
CA GLU A 52 3.19 -13.86 -19.04
C GLU A 52 3.52 -15.11 -18.22
N ASN A 53 3.53 -15.01 -16.89
CA ASN A 53 3.89 -16.12 -16.00
C ASN A 53 2.69 -16.98 -15.54
N ASP A 54 1.48 -16.75 -16.07
CA ASP A 54 0.24 -17.47 -15.70
C ASP A 54 0.05 -17.54 -14.17
N ILE A 55 0.41 -16.47 -13.45
CA ILE A 55 0.23 -16.34 -12.00
C ILE A 55 -1.25 -15.99 -11.74
N LYS A 56 -2.11 -17.02 -11.83
CA LYS A 56 -3.58 -16.92 -11.68
C LYS A 56 -4.04 -16.84 -10.21
N SER A 57 -5.12 -16.13 -9.84
CA SER A 57 -5.99 -15.21 -10.60
C SER A 57 -6.30 -13.91 -9.86
N ASP A 58 -6.03 -13.86 -8.56
CA ASP A 58 -6.59 -12.80 -7.71
C ASP A 58 -5.72 -11.55 -7.75
N ILE A 59 -4.38 -11.71 -7.85
CA ILE A 59 -3.47 -10.60 -8.11
C ILE A 59 -3.73 -10.02 -9.51
N GLU A 60 -3.80 -10.85 -10.55
CA GLU A 60 -4.07 -10.35 -11.91
C GLU A 60 -5.41 -9.62 -12.01
N LYS A 61 -6.48 -10.20 -11.44
CA LYS A 61 -7.81 -9.55 -11.39
C LYS A 61 -7.71 -8.21 -10.67
N TYR A 62 -7.10 -8.19 -9.49
CA TYR A 62 -6.88 -6.98 -8.72
C TYR A 62 -6.09 -5.92 -9.51
N LEU A 63 -4.95 -6.27 -10.08
CA LEU A 63 -4.13 -5.36 -10.90
C LEU A 63 -4.90 -4.85 -12.13
N SER A 64 -5.74 -5.71 -12.71
CA SER A 64 -6.62 -5.34 -13.83
C SER A 64 -7.76 -4.42 -13.40
N GLU A 65 -8.27 -4.53 -12.17
CA GLU A 65 -9.31 -3.64 -11.65
C GLU A 65 -8.74 -2.26 -11.31
N ILE A 66 -7.62 -2.21 -10.58
CA ILE A 66 -7.08 -0.96 -10.06
C ILE A 66 -6.48 -0.06 -11.16
N LYS A 67 -6.13 -0.62 -12.32
CA LYS A 67 -5.60 0.16 -13.46
C LYS A 67 -6.61 1.16 -14.04
N TYR A 68 -7.90 0.97 -13.76
CA TYR A 68 -8.97 1.83 -14.27
C TYR A 68 -9.29 3.01 -13.35
N PHE A 69 -8.68 3.09 -12.17
CA PHE A 69 -8.91 4.22 -11.27
C PHE A 69 -8.15 5.46 -11.76
N SER A 70 -8.90 6.52 -12.03
CA SER A 70 -8.34 7.77 -12.52
C SER A 70 -7.45 8.45 -11.47
N PRO A 71 -6.29 9.01 -11.88
CA PRO A 71 -5.48 9.82 -10.99
C PRO A 71 -6.23 11.09 -10.56
N LEU A 72 -5.97 11.53 -9.34
CA LEU A 72 -6.51 12.78 -8.79
C LEU A 72 -5.49 13.91 -8.95
N SER A 73 -5.97 15.11 -9.24
CA SER A 73 -5.19 16.33 -9.07
C SER A 73 -5.02 16.67 -7.60
N PHE A 74 -3.99 17.46 -7.26
CA PHE A 74 -3.78 17.91 -5.87
C PHE A 74 -4.97 18.72 -5.31
N ALA A 75 -5.65 19.49 -6.18
CA ALA A 75 -6.85 20.22 -5.78
C ALA A 75 -8.01 19.28 -5.40
N GLU A 76 -8.19 18.18 -6.14
CA GLU A 76 -9.17 17.15 -5.80
C GLU A 76 -8.79 16.41 -4.52
N GLU A 77 -7.51 16.05 -4.35
CA GLU A 77 -7.02 15.43 -3.11
C GLU A 77 -7.29 16.33 -1.89
N LYS A 78 -7.08 17.65 -2.01
CA LYS A 78 -7.36 18.61 -0.94
C LYS A 78 -8.84 18.67 -0.59
N LYS A 79 -9.73 18.64 -1.59
CA LYS A 79 -11.17 18.59 -1.36
C LYS A 79 -11.56 17.32 -0.61
N LEU A 80 -11.07 16.17 -1.06
CA LEU A 80 -11.34 14.88 -0.43
C LEU A 80 -10.80 14.83 1.00
N ALA A 81 -9.60 15.38 1.25
CA ALA A 81 -9.04 15.48 2.60
C ALA A 81 -9.97 16.29 3.53
N TYR A 82 -10.49 17.42 3.05
CA TYR A 82 -11.45 18.22 3.80
C TYR A 82 -12.72 17.42 4.12
N ASP A 83 -13.28 16.72 3.12
CA ASP A 83 -14.51 15.92 3.27
C ASP A 83 -14.30 14.74 4.24
N ILE A 84 -13.14 14.08 4.22
CA ILE A 84 -12.78 13.00 5.17
C ILE A 84 -12.78 13.51 6.61
N GLN A 85 -12.26 14.71 6.86
CA GLN A 85 -12.16 15.26 8.21
C GLN A 85 -13.49 15.87 8.69
N ASN A 86 -14.17 16.64 7.82
CA ASN A 86 -15.26 17.54 8.22
C ASN A 86 -16.62 17.20 7.61
N GLY A 87 -16.69 16.21 6.70
CA GLY A 87 -17.92 15.81 6.03
C GLY A 87 -18.94 15.14 6.96
N LYS A 88 -20.14 14.90 6.46
CA LYS A 88 -21.10 13.97 7.09
C LYS A 88 -20.64 12.53 6.87
N GLU A 89 -21.10 11.58 7.69
CA GLU A 89 -20.61 10.19 7.65
C GLU A 89 -20.54 9.58 6.23
N GLY A 90 -21.64 9.63 5.47
CA GLY A 90 -21.63 9.14 4.07
C GLY A 90 -20.66 9.90 3.15
N ALA A 91 -20.52 11.22 3.33
CA ALA A 91 -19.56 12.01 2.54
C ALA A 91 -18.10 11.71 2.93
N LYS A 92 -17.84 11.36 4.20
CA LYS A 92 -16.52 10.91 4.67
C LYS A 92 -16.15 9.58 4.04
N GLU A 93 -17.08 8.62 4.04
CA GLU A 93 -16.91 7.30 3.42
C GLU A 93 -16.64 7.43 1.92
N ASP A 94 -17.46 8.18 1.20
CA ASP A 94 -17.30 8.43 -0.24
C ASP A 94 -15.95 9.08 -0.56
N ALA A 95 -15.55 10.08 0.24
CA ALA A 95 -14.28 10.79 0.05
C ALA A 95 -13.07 9.88 0.34
N LEU A 96 -13.15 9.07 1.39
CA LEU A 96 -12.13 8.09 1.74
C LEU A 96 -11.98 7.02 0.66
N GLU A 97 -13.09 6.49 0.16
CA GLU A 97 -13.12 5.50 -0.91
C GLU A 97 -12.51 6.07 -2.20
N LYS A 98 -12.93 7.28 -2.61
CA LYS A 98 -12.41 7.91 -3.83
C LYS A 98 -10.91 8.20 -3.72
N LEU A 99 -10.45 8.74 -2.59
CA LEU A 99 -9.04 9.06 -2.38
C LEU A 99 -8.17 7.79 -2.39
N THR A 100 -8.63 6.72 -1.74
CA THR A 100 -7.88 5.46 -1.65
C THR A 100 -7.86 4.71 -2.98
N LYS A 101 -9.01 4.55 -3.66
CA LYS A 101 -9.11 3.86 -4.97
C LYS A 101 -8.18 4.46 -6.02
N ALA A 102 -8.16 5.79 -6.13
CA ALA A 102 -7.28 6.50 -7.06
C ALA A 102 -5.77 6.26 -6.84
N ASN A 103 -5.39 5.70 -5.70
CA ASN A 103 -4.00 5.52 -5.30
C ASN A 103 -3.59 4.05 -5.08
N LEU A 104 -4.50 3.08 -5.25
CA LEU A 104 -4.19 1.64 -5.11
C LEU A 104 -3.06 1.17 -6.03
N GLY A 105 -3.04 1.62 -7.29
CA GLY A 105 -1.96 1.27 -8.23
C GLY A 105 -0.57 1.72 -7.75
N LYS A 106 -0.50 2.82 -7.00
CA LYS A 106 0.77 3.35 -6.47
C LYS A 106 1.28 2.55 -5.26
N VAL A 107 0.39 1.90 -4.50
CA VAL A 107 0.78 0.95 -3.44
C VAL A 107 1.57 -0.20 -4.05
N VAL A 108 1.09 -0.78 -5.16
CA VAL A 108 1.75 -1.87 -5.87
C VAL A 108 3.15 -1.45 -6.31
N LEU A 109 3.28 -0.26 -6.89
CA LEU A 109 4.58 0.30 -7.31
C LEU A 109 5.54 0.45 -6.12
N ILE A 110 5.09 1.05 -5.02
CA ILE A 110 5.90 1.21 -3.80
C ILE A 110 6.38 -0.15 -3.27
N ILE A 111 5.54 -1.17 -3.28
CA ILE A 111 5.93 -2.52 -2.85
C ILE A 111 6.98 -3.10 -3.79
N ASN A 112 6.78 -2.95 -5.10
CA ASN A 112 7.71 -3.45 -6.13
C ASN A 112 9.10 -2.80 -6.01
N GLU A 113 9.18 -1.53 -5.61
CA GLU A 113 10.45 -0.83 -5.37
C GLU A 113 11.24 -1.42 -4.19
N ILE A 114 10.58 -1.94 -3.16
CA ILE A 114 11.23 -2.39 -1.91
C ILE A 114 11.27 -3.91 -1.74
N ASN A 115 10.54 -4.67 -2.57
CA ASN A 115 10.56 -6.12 -2.56
C ASN A 115 10.49 -6.65 -4.00
N SER A 116 11.45 -7.48 -4.38
CA SER A 116 11.57 -8.05 -5.74
C SER A 116 10.42 -8.97 -6.16
N HIS A 117 9.52 -9.31 -5.23
CA HIS A 117 8.39 -10.20 -5.48
C HIS A 117 7.09 -9.61 -4.90
N LEU A 118 6.06 -9.47 -5.72
CA LEU A 118 4.75 -9.06 -5.21
C LEU A 118 4.03 -10.26 -4.59
N HIS A 119 3.53 -10.07 -3.37
CA HIS A 119 2.68 -11.02 -2.66
C HIS A 119 1.32 -10.37 -2.39
N PRO A 120 0.19 -11.09 -2.54
CA PRO A 120 -1.13 -10.55 -2.21
C PRO A 120 -1.21 -10.00 -0.78
N GLU A 121 -0.53 -10.66 0.16
CA GLU A 121 -0.47 -10.28 1.56
C GLU A 121 0.22 -8.92 1.74
N LEU A 122 1.32 -8.66 1.03
CA LEU A 122 2.00 -7.36 1.07
C LEU A 122 1.15 -6.25 0.45
N ILE A 123 0.41 -6.55 -0.64
CA ILE A 123 -0.55 -5.62 -1.23
C ILE A 123 -1.62 -5.25 -0.19
N ASN A 124 -2.17 -6.24 0.52
CA ASN A 124 -3.17 -6.01 1.56
C ASN A 124 -2.62 -5.15 2.72
N VAL A 125 -1.40 -5.43 3.18
CA VAL A 125 -0.71 -4.62 4.20
C VAL A 125 -0.54 -3.18 3.72
N GLY A 126 -0.07 -2.98 2.48
CA GLY A 126 0.11 -1.65 1.91
C GLY A 126 -1.22 -0.90 1.73
N ASN A 127 -2.27 -1.57 1.27
CA ASN A 127 -3.60 -0.98 1.10
C ASN A 127 -4.21 -0.57 2.45
N TYR A 128 -4.05 -1.39 3.49
CA TYR A 128 -4.47 -1.04 4.84
C TYR A 128 -3.73 0.21 5.33
N ALA A 129 -2.41 0.27 5.15
CA ALA A 129 -1.62 1.45 5.49
C ALA A 129 -2.04 2.70 4.70
N LEU A 130 -2.40 2.55 3.42
CA LEU A 130 -2.93 3.65 2.59
C LEU A 130 -4.24 4.20 3.18
N ILE A 131 -5.17 3.33 3.56
CA ILE A 131 -6.46 3.73 4.17
C ILE A 131 -6.22 4.45 5.51
N GLU A 132 -5.33 3.92 6.35
CA GLU A 132 -4.99 4.55 7.63
C GLU A 132 -4.29 5.90 7.45
N ALA A 133 -3.49 6.07 6.40
CA ALA A 133 -2.93 7.36 6.03
C ALA A 133 -4.03 8.32 5.52
N ALA A 134 -4.95 7.86 4.68
CA ALA A 134 -6.04 8.70 4.15
C ALA A 134 -6.88 9.33 5.27
N LYS A 135 -7.16 8.58 6.35
CA LYS A 135 -7.87 9.08 7.53
C LYS A 135 -7.14 10.22 8.27
N LYS A 136 -5.82 10.35 8.10
CA LYS A 136 -4.96 11.33 8.79
C LYS A 136 -4.44 12.43 7.87
N TYR A 137 -4.77 12.36 6.58
CA TYR A 137 -4.23 13.22 5.56
C TYR A 137 -4.67 14.68 5.75
N ASP A 138 -3.71 15.60 5.83
CA ASP A 138 -3.93 17.02 6.13
C ASP A 138 -3.83 17.95 4.91
N SER A 139 -3.59 17.40 3.71
CA SER A 139 -3.47 18.13 2.43
C SER A 139 -2.39 19.22 2.35
N LYS A 140 -1.36 19.19 3.21
CA LYS A 140 -0.19 20.09 3.09
C LYS A 140 0.72 19.76 1.92
N SER A 141 0.65 18.51 1.47
CA SER A 141 1.41 17.89 0.39
C SER A 141 0.48 16.99 -0.39
N THR A 142 0.86 16.42 -1.54
CA THR A 142 -0.04 15.45 -2.21
C THR A 142 -0.30 14.23 -1.31
N PHE A 143 -1.31 13.43 -1.64
CA PHE A 143 -1.70 12.34 -0.75
C PHE A 143 -0.66 11.23 -0.67
N MET A 144 -0.10 10.81 -1.81
CA MET A 144 0.88 9.71 -1.83
C MET A 144 2.21 10.05 -1.19
N GLN A 145 2.59 11.29 -1.39
CA GLN A 145 3.59 12.02 -0.66
C GLN A 145 3.48 11.84 0.86
N PHE A 146 2.29 12.05 1.42
CA PHE A 146 1.99 11.82 2.82
C PHE A 146 1.91 10.32 3.19
N ALA A 147 1.32 9.49 2.34
CA ALA A 147 1.02 8.08 2.64
C ALA A 147 2.21 7.12 2.46
N ARG A 148 3.17 7.43 1.59
CA ARG A 148 4.28 6.53 1.23
C ARG A 148 5.11 6.05 2.43
N PRO A 149 5.49 6.88 3.42
CA PRO A 149 6.19 6.41 4.61
C PRO A 149 5.38 5.39 5.43
N TYR A 150 4.06 5.56 5.53
CA TYR A 150 3.17 4.61 6.20
C TYR A 150 3.16 3.26 5.48
N ILE A 151 3.03 3.26 4.16
CA ILE A 151 3.04 2.06 3.33
C ILE A 151 4.39 1.33 3.48
N ILE A 152 5.50 2.05 3.29
CA ILE A 152 6.86 1.47 3.37
C ILE A 152 7.11 0.87 4.75
N LYS A 153 6.73 1.57 5.83
CA LYS A 153 6.92 1.08 7.19
C LYS A 153 6.21 -0.26 7.41
N ASN A 154 4.90 -0.31 7.16
CA ASN A 154 4.09 -1.50 7.39
C ASN A 154 4.52 -2.69 6.50
N VAL A 155 4.83 -2.43 5.22
CA VAL A 155 5.28 -3.49 4.30
C VAL A 155 6.65 -4.03 4.73
N LYS A 156 7.59 -3.18 5.16
CA LYS A 156 8.90 -3.63 5.66
C LYS A 156 8.78 -4.44 6.95
N GLU A 157 7.87 -4.05 7.85
CA GLU A 157 7.57 -4.81 9.06
C GLU A 157 7.03 -6.20 8.70
N ALA A 158 6.06 -6.31 7.79
CA ALA A 158 5.54 -7.59 7.32
C ALA A 158 6.61 -8.49 6.67
N ILE A 159 7.53 -7.91 5.87
CA ILE A 159 8.68 -8.63 5.29
C ILE A 159 9.64 -9.14 6.36
N ALA A 160 9.87 -8.36 7.42
CA ALA A 160 10.72 -8.76 8.53
C ALA A 160 10.10 -9.90 9.36
N GLU A 161 8.78 -9.87 9.55
CA GLU A 161 8.03 -10.90 10.27
C GLU A 161 7.95 -12.23 9.50
N ASN A 162 7.89 -12.18 8.17
CA ASN A 162 7.81 -13.38 7.34
C ASN A 162 8.79 -13.36 6.17
N SER A 163 9.88 -14.10 6.35
CA SER A 163 10.94 -14.27 5.33
C SER A 163 10.45 -14.90 4.02
N SER A 164 9.28 -15.56 3.98
CA SER A 164 8.74 -16.13 2.73
C SER A 164 8.44 -15.06 1.68
N PHE A 165 8.22 -13.81 2.10
CA PHE A 165 7.97 -12.69 1.18
C PHE A 165 9.18 -12.33 0.32
N LYS A 166 10.38 -12.75 0.71
CA LYS A 166 11.62 -12.59 -0.09
C LYS A 166 11.76 -13.64 -1.20
N GLN A 167 10.85 -14.60 -1.28
CA GLN A 167 10.82 -15.62 -2.33
C GLN A 167 9.68 -15.32 -3.31
N PRO A 168 9.73 -15.83 -4.55
CA PRO A 168 8.62 -15.68 -5.49
C PRO A 168 7.32 -16.24 -4.90
N TYR A 169 6.22 -15.51 -5.08
CA TYR A 169 4.90 -15.99 -4.68
C TYR A 169 4.55 -17.28 -5.45
N LYS A 170 4.37 -18.37 -4.72
CA LYS A 170 3.91 -19.65 -5.28
C LYS A 170 2.41 -19.71 -5.11
N SER A 171 1.65 -19.45 -6.17
CA SER A 171 0.21 -19.72 -6.13
C SER A 171 0.01 -21.21 -5.83
N ILE A 172 -0.83 -21.52 -4.85
CA ILE A 172 -1.23 -22.91 -4.59
C ILE A 172 -2.12 -23.30 -5.78
N ARG A 173 -1.50 -23.76 -6.87
CA ARG A 173 -2.24 -24.50 -7.91
C ARG A 173 -2.67 -25.81 -7.28
N LYS A 174 -3.83 -25.82 -6.60
CA LYS A 174 -4.54 -27.09 -6.40
C LYS A 174 -4.88 -27.58 -7.81
N ARG A 175 -4.05 -28.47 -8.36
CA ARG A 175 -4.45 -29.29 -9.49
C ARG A 175 -5.59 -30.15 -8.98
N ILE A 176 -6.80 -29.69 -9.19
CA ILE A 176 -7.98 -30.50 -8.95
C ILE A 176 -7.95 -31.59 -10.03
N CYS A 177 -7.51 -32.78 -9.64
CA CYS A 177 -7.60 -33.94 -10.50
C CYS A 177 -9.09 -34.25 -10.71
N GLY A 178 -9.58 -34.08 -11.94
CA GLY A 178 -10.97 -34.39 -12.30
C GLY A 178 -11.36 -35.83 -11.95
N THR A 179 -10.41 -36.76 -12.00
CA THR A 179 -10.58 -38.15 -11.61
C THR A 179 -10.86 -38.33 -10.11
N CYS A 180 -10.27 -37.49 -9.24
CA CYS A 180 -10.46 -37.53 -7.79
C CYS A 180 -11.75 -36.83 -7.32
N LEU A 181 -12.32 -35.95 -8.16
CA LEU A 181 -13.59 -35.28 -7.86
C LEU A 181 -14.79 -36.23 -7.97
N VAL A 182 -14.73 -37.19 -8.91
CA VAL A 182 -15.86 -38.09 -9.21
C VAL A 182 -15.71 -39.43 -8.49
N ASN A 183 -14.49 -39.91 -8.26
CA ASN A 183 -14.25 -41.16 -7.54
C ASN A 183 -13.05 -40.97 -6.61
N ARG A 184 -13.26 -40.98 -5.29
CA ARG A 184 -12.23 -40.75 -4.26
C ARG A 184 -11.18 -41.89 -4.16
N LYS A 185 -10.66 -42.39 -5.29
CA LYS A 185 -9.56 -43.35 -5.33
C LYS A 185 -8.64 -42.96 -6.48
N HIS A 186 -7.61 -42.19 -6.16
CA HIS A 186 -6.46 -42.03 -7.03
C HIS A 186 -5.69 -43.36 -7.02
N LYS A 187 -5.58 -44.03 -8.17
CA LYS A 187 -4.62 -45.12 -8.36
C LYS A 187 -3.45 -44.56 -9.17
N THR A 188 -2.25 -44.72 -8.63
CA THR A 188 -0.96 -44.36 -9.22
C THR A 188 -0.66 -45.12 -10.49
#